data_AF-A0A370G0V3-F1
#
_entry.id   AF-A0A370G0V3-F1
#
_cell.length_a   1.000
_cell.length_b   1.000
_cell.length_c   1.000
_cell.angle_alpha   90.00
_cell.angle_beta   90.00
_cell.angle_gamma   90.00
#
_symmetry.space_group_name_H-M   'P 1'
#
loop_
_entity.id
_entity.type
_entity.pdbx_description
1 polymer ?
#
loop_
_entity_poly.entity_id
_entity_poly.type
_entity_poly.pdbx_seq_one_letter_code
_entity_poly.pdbx_strand_id
1 'polypeptide(L)'
;MSPIIIIAVLCGLILFLLASGSAAKPFKFLGTACIKIMIGALFLFFLNAFGSRIGLHVPINLATSSVSGFLGIPGMLGLAALQLWILPH
;
A
#
# COMPACT_ATOMS: atom_id res chain seq x y z
N MET A 1 -42.67 -16.63 -13.37
CA MET A 1 -42.11 -16.06 -12.13
C MET A 1 -42.53 -14.61 -12.04
N SER A 2 -43.30 -14.23 -11.02
CA SER A 2 -43.82 -12.86 -10.91
C SER A 2 -42.68 -11.86 -10.72
N PRO A 3 -42.62 -10.74 -11.48
CA PRO A 3 -41.56 -9.73 -11.37
C PRO A 3 -41.32 -9.23 -9.94
N ILE A 4 -42.39 -9.21 -9.15
CA ILE A 4 -42.40 -8.83 -7.73
C ILE A 4 -41.43 -9.69 -6.90
N ILE A 5 -41.35 -10.99 -7.17
CA ILE A 5 -40.47 -11.91 -6.42
C ILE A 5 -39.00 -11.62 -6.74
N ILE A 6 -38.70 -11.32 -8.02
CA ILE A 6 -37.34 -11.00 -8.46
C ILE A 6 -36.87 -9.69 -7.81
N ILE A 7 -37.75 -8.68 -7.78
CA ILE A 7 -37.46 -7.38 -7.15
C ILE A 7 -37.27 -7.54 -5.64
N ALA A 8 -38.10 -8.35 -4.97
CA ALA A 8 -37.98 -8.58 -3.52
C ALA A 8 -36.67 -9.28 -3.15
N VAL A 9 -36.25 -10.30 -3.92
CA VAL A 9 -34.98 -11.00 -3.72
C VAL A 9 -33.79 -10.07 -3.96
N LEU A 10 -33.82 -9.27 -5.02
CA LEU A 10 -32.78 -8.28 -5.30
C LEU A 10 -32.68 -7.23 -4.19
N CYS A 11 -33.79 -6.65 -3.74
CA CYS A 11 -33.80 -5.71 -2.62
C CYS A 11 -33.28 -6.35 -1.33
N GLY A 12 -33.68 -7.58 -1.02
CA GLY A 12 -33.18 -8.32 0.14
C GLY A 12 -31.67 -8.56 0.08
N LEU A 13 -31.15 -8.93 -1.10
CA LEU A 13 -29.73 -9.14 -1.34
C LEU A 13 -28.93 -7.84 -1.21
N ILE A 14 -29.42 -6.74 -1.77
CA ILE A 14 -28.79 -5.42 -1.66
C ILE A 14 -28.74 -4.96 -0.20
N LEU A 15 -29.84 -5.08 0.54
CA LEU A 15 -29.89 -4.75 1.97
C LEU A 15 -28.97 -5.64 2.80
N PHE A 16 -28.91 -6.94 2.51
CA PHE A 16 -28.00 -7.87 3.17
C PHE A 16 -26.53 -7.53 2.90
N LEU A 17 -26.17 -7.19 1.65
CA LEU A 17 -24.83 -6.75 1.28
C LEU A 17 -24.44 -5.42 1.95
N LEU A 18 -25.36 -4.46 2.04
CA LEU A 18 -25.16 -3.20 2.78
C LEU A 18 -24.99 -3.47 4.29
N ALA A 19 -25.87 -4.28 4.88
CA ALA A 19 -25.84 -4.60 6.32
C ALA A 19 -24.59 -5.41 6.71
N SER A 20 -24.10 -6.28 5.83
CA SER A 20 -22.88 -7.07 6.04
C SER A 20 -21.60 -6.20 5.95
N GLY A 21 -21.69 -4.97 5.43
CA GLY A 21 -20.55 -4.05 5.28
C GLY A 21 -19.37 -4.64 4.50
N SER A 22 -19.60 -5.73 3.76
CA SER A 22 -18.58 -6.71 3.39
C SER A 22 -17.93 -6.40 2.04
N ALA A 23 -18.70 -5.84 1.08
CA ALA A 23 -18.18 -5.54 -0.24
C ALA A 23 -17.09 -4.46 -0.27
N ALA A 24 -17.03 -3.57 0.74
CA ALA A 24 -16.04 -2.49 0.79
C ALA A 24 -14.75 -2.86 1.54
N LYS A 25 -14.71 -3.96 2.30
CA LYS A 25 -13.55 -4.35 3.11
C LYS A 25 -12.30 -4.70 2.29
N PRO A 26 -12.36 -5.53 1.23
CA PRO A 26 -11.18 -5.83 0.41
C PRO A 26 -10.70 -4.61 -0.38
N PHE A 27 -11.62 -3.76 -0.83
CA PHE A 27 -11.28 -2.53 -1.54
C PHE A 27 -10.56 -1.52 -0.63
N LYS A 28 -10.98 -1.44 0.64
CA LYS A 28 -10.30 -0.65 1.67
C LYS A 28 -8.88 -1.17 1.93
N PHE A 29 -8.70 -2.49 1.96
CA PHE A 29 -7.36 -3.09 2.14
C PHE A 29 -6.42 -2.73 0.98
N LEU A 30 -6.90 -2.86 -0.26
CA LEU A 30 -6.11 -2.52 -1.45
C LEU A 30 -5.73 -1.04 -1.49
N GLY A 31 -6.68 -0.14 -1.18
CA GLY A 31 -6.39 1.29 -1.06
C GLY A 31 -5.38 1.60 0.04
N THR A 32 -5.50 0.95 1.21
CA THR A 32 -4.55 1.13 2.32
C THR A 32 -3.15 0.63 1.96
N ALA A 33 -3.04 -0.47 1.23
CA ALA A 33 -1.77 -0.99 0.72
C ALA A 33 -1.13 -0.01 -0.28
N CYS A 34 -1.90 0.52 -1.24
CA CYS A 34 -1.41 1.54 -2.17
C CYS A 34 -0.91 2.79 -1.45
N ILE A 35 -1.66 3.28 -0.45
CA ILE A 35 -1.25 4.45 0.35
C ILE A 35 0.08 4.16 1.06
N LYS A 36 0.23 2.98 1.68
CA LYS A 36 1.49 2.58 2.33
C LYS A 36 2.66 2.57 1.35
N ILE A 37 2.49 1.98 0.16
CA ILE A 37 3.53 1.96 -0.88
C ILE A 37 3.91 3.39 -1.27
N MET A 38 2.93 4.28 -1.45
CA MET A 38 3.18 5.67 -1.81
C MET A 38 3.92 6.44 -0.71
N ILE A 39 3.59 6.20 0.56
CA ILE A 39 4.33 6.73 1.72
C ILE A 39 5.78 6.23 1.71
N GLY A 40 5.98 4.94 1.44
CA GLY A 40 7.31 4.35 1.35
C GLY A 40 8.15 4.94 0.21
N ALA A 41 7.53 5.15 -0.95
CA ALA A 41 8.18 5.84 -2.08
C ALA A 41 8.57 7.27 -1.70
N LEU A 42 7.72 7.99 -0.96
CA LEU A 42 8.02 9.34 -0.46
C LEU A 42 9.18 9.35 0.56
N PHE A 43 9.24 8.37 1.46
CA PHE A 43 10.37 8.21 2.37
C PHE A 43 11.68 7.95 1.63
N LEU A 44 11.67 7.05 0.64
CA LEU A 44 12.85 6.78 -0.19
C LEU A 44 13.24 7.99 -1.04
N PHE A 45 12.26 8.75 -1.53
CA PHE A 45 12.53 10.00 -2.24
C PHE A 45 13.27 11.01 -1.35
N PHE A 46 12.81 11.24 -0.12
CA PHE A 46 13.53 12.11 0.82
C PHE A 46 14.89 11.54 1.19
N LEU A 47 14.98 10.23 1.46
CA LEU A 47 16.23 9.55 1.75
C LEU A 47 17.26 9.80 0.64
N ASN A 48 16.86 9.64 -0.62
CA ASN A 48 17.74 9.85 -1.76
C ASN A 48 18.05 11.33 -1.99
N ALA A 49 17.09 12.23 -1.80
CA ALA A 49 17.30 13.66 -1.97
C ALA A 49 18.36 14.20 -1.00
N PHE A 50 18.37 13.73 0.25
CA PHE A 50 19.39 14.12 1.24
C PHE A 50 20.65 13.24 1.14
N GLY A 51 20.47 11.94 0.91
CA GLY A 51 21.50 10.91 0.88
C GLY A 51 22.36 10.89 -0.38
N SER A 52 21.90 11.51 -1.48
CA SER A 52 22.66 11.56 -2.73
C SER A 52 24.05 12.21 -2.55
N ARG A 53 24.21 13.13 -1.59
CA ARG A 53 25.52 13.74 -1.27
C ARG A 53 26.53 12.77 -0.64
N ILE A 54 26.07 11.69 -0.04
CA ILE A 54 26.90 10.65 0.58
C ILE A 54 26.91 9.35 -0.24
N GLY A 55 26.48 9.39 -1.51
CA GLY A 55 26.40 8.22 -2.38
C GLY A 55 25.22 7.28 -2.08
N LEU A 56 24.33 7.66 -1.16
CA LEU A 56 23.16 6.87 -0.82
C LEU A 56 22.05 7.14 -1.82
N HIS A 57 21.75 6.14 -2.65
CA HIS A 57 20.66 6.21 -3.62
C HIS A 57 19.93 4.85 -3.75
N VAL A 58 18.92 4.63 -2.92
CA VAL A 58 18.10 3.42 -2.93
C VAL A 58 17.10 3.50 -4.09
N PRO A 59 17.05 2.54 -5.01
CA PRO A 59 16.14 2.60 -6.15
C PRO A 59 14.67 2.68 -5.68
N ILE A 60 13.89 3.62 -6.23
CA ILE A 60 12.48 3.80 -5.88
C ILE A 60 11.63 2.92 -6.81
N ASN A 61 11.30 1.72 -6.37
CA ASN A 61 10.46 0.78 -7.11
C ASN A 61 9.39 0.16 -6.21
N LEU A 62 8.54 -0.71 -6.76
CA LEU A 62 7.45 -1.32 -6.01
C LEU A 62 7.94 -2.11 -4.79
N ALA A 63 9.08 -2.80 -4.90
CA ALA A 63 9.62 -3.63 -3.83
C ALA A 63 10.19 -2.78 -2.68
N THR A 64 11.09 -1.84 -2.97
CA THR A 64 11.70 -0.98 -1.95
C THR A 64 10.66 -0.06 -1.29
N SER A 65 9.75 0.52 -2.09
CA SER A 65 8.66 1.36 -1.58
C SER A 65 7.67 0.58 -0.74
N SER A 66 7.42 -0.71 -1.05
CA SER A 66 6.62 -1.57 -0.18
C SER A 66 7.34 -1.81 1.15
N VAL A 67 8.63 -2.16 1.14
CA VAL A 67 9.38 -2.40 2.38
C VAL A 67 9.41 -1.13 3.25
N SER A 68 9.76 0.03 2.69
CA SER A 68 9.75 1.30 3.43
C SER A 68 8.34 1.75 3.84
N GLY A 69 7.31 1.43 3.07
CA GLY A 69 5.93 1.84 3.33
C GLY A 69 5.22 0.99 4.39
N PHE A 70 5.50 -0.32 4.40
CA PHE A 70 4.92 -1.25 5.37
C PHE A 70 5.68 -1.24 6.70
N LEU A 71 7.02 -1.25 6.68
CA LEU A 71 7.85 -1.17 7.89
C LEU A 71 8.04 0.29 8.36
N GLY A 72 7.87 1.30 7.51
CA GLY A 72 8.08 2.70 7.86
C GLY A 72 9.56 3.07 7.95
N ILE A 73 9.89 3.91 8.94
CA ILE A 73 11.25 4.38 9.24
C ILE A 73 12.27 3.23 9.39
N PRO A 74 12.02 2.15 10.18
CA PRO A 74 12.99 1.06 10.28
C PRO A 74 13.23 0.34 8.95
N GLY A 75 12.22 0.23 8.08
CA GLY A 75 12.39 -0.36 6.74
C GLY A 75 13.23 0.53 5.82
N MET A 76 12.98 1.83 5.82
CA MET A 76 13.78 2.83 5.10
C MET A 76 15.25 2.82 5.55
N LEU A 77 15.51 2.83 6.86
CA LEU A 77 16.87 2.79 7.40
C LEU A 77 17.57 1.45 7.15
N GLY A 78 16.83 0.34 7.17
CA GLY A 78 17.35 -0.97 6.79
C GLY A 78 17.84 -0.98 5.34
N LEU A 79 17.03 -0.47 4.39
CA LEU A 79 17.44 -0.36 3.00
C LEU A 79 18.64 0.60 2.81
N ALA A 80 18.67 1.71 3.55
CA ALA A 80 19.81 2.63 3.58
C ALA A 80 21.09 1.93 4.04
N ALA A 81 21.03 1.15 5.11
CA ALA A 81 22.17 0.39 5.64
C ALA A 81 22.62 -0.71 4.68
N LEU A 82 21.68 -1.42 4.02
CA LEU A 82 22.02 -2.40 2.98
C LEU A 82 22.82 -1.75 1.85
N GLN A 83 22.38 -0.59 1.37
CA GLN A 83 23.08 0.14 0.32
C GLN A 83 24.45 0.66 0.79
N LEU A 84 24.53 1.23 1.99
CA LEU A 84 25.79 1.82 2.46
C LEU A 84 26.85 0.78 2.85
N TRP A 85 26.45 -0.36 3.41
CA TRP A 85 27.40 -1.27 4.06
C TRP A 85 27.58 -2.59 3.33
N ILE A 86 26.55 -3.10 2.64
CA ILE A 86 26.58 -4.44 2.04
C ILE A 86 26.73 -4.36 0.53
N LEU A 87 26.03 -3.42 -0.10
CA LEU A 87 26.11 -3.13 -1.53
C LEU A 87 26.59 -1.69 -1.76
N PRO A 88 27.77 -1.30 -1.23
CA PRO A 88 28.33 0.02 -1.52
C PRO A 88 28.66 0.05 -3.02
N HIS A 89 28.06 1.00 -3.71
CA HIS A 89 28.28 1.27 -5.13
C HIS A 89 28.77 2.70 -5.26
#